data_AF-A0A9D2MAH4-F1
#
_entry.id   AF-A0A9D2MAH4-F1
#
_cell.length_a   1.000
_cell.length_b   1.000
_cell.length_c   1.000
_cell.angle_alpha   90.00
_cell.angle_beta   90.00
_cell.angle_gamma   90.00
#
_symmetry.space_group_name_H-M   'P 1'
#
loop_
_entity.id
_entity.type
_entity.pdbx_description
1 polymer ?
#
loop_
_entity_poly.entity_id
_entity_poly.type
_entity_poly.pdbx_seq_one_letter_code
_entity_poly.pdbx_strand_id
1 'polypeptide(L)'
;MAFFEQFGKRITDTGQGVVQQTKNFADVTRLNSEVSDMEKKIAQLYASIGRAYYERHQEDPAPEHRQEVEEIRRLVAEIAQRQEEIKQIRGIVKCPSCGADVPVQAAFCNACGTKMAPASPAAEPPAGDAQLCPACGAASPKGNRFCIHCGAKFRETENETENQEG
;
A
#
# COMPACT_ATOMS: atom_id res chain seq x y z
N MET A 1 -12.58 -22.74 -22.27
CA MET A 1 -13.63 -23.36 -21.40
C MET A 1 -14.58 -24.26 -22.21
N ALA A 2 -14.08 -25.17 -23.06
CA ALA A 2 -14.92 -25.96 -23.98
C ALA A 2 -14.96 -27.48 -23.68
N PHE A 3 -14.39 -27.91 -22.54
CA PHE A 3 -14.24 -29.34 -22.21
C PHE A 3 -15.38 -29.89 -21.34
N PHE A 4 -15.98 -29.07 -20.46
CA PHE A 4 -17.00 -29.53 -19.51
C PHE A 4 -18.40 -29.72 -20.13
N GLU A 5 -18.74 -29.01 -21.20
CA GLU A 5 -20.09 -29.13 -21.81
C GLU A 5 -20.29 -30.42 -22.62
N GLN A 6 -19.22 -31.05 -23.10
CA GLN A 6 -19.30 -32.37 -23.74
C GLN A 6 -19.29 -33.54 -22.75
N PHE A 7 -18.76 -33.33 -21.54
CA PHE A 7 -18.73 -34.35 -20.49
C PHE A 7 -20.12 -34.58 -19.85
N GLY A 8 -20.96 -33.54 -19.79
CA GLY A 8 -22.31 -33.64 -19.22
C GLY A 8 -23.31 -34.45 -20.04
N LYS A 9 -23.13 -34.58 -21.37
CA LYS A 9 -24.07 -35.28 -22.26
C LYS A 9 -23.81 -36.78 -22.43
N ARG A 10 -22.75 -37.34 -21.84
CA ARG A 10 -22.38 -38.77 -22.02
C ARG A 10 -22.55 -39.66 -20.78
N ILE A 11 -22.99 -39.12 -19.65
CA ILE A 11 -23.08 -39.87 -18.38
C ILE A 11 -24.42 -40.61 -18.19
N THR A 12 -25.46 -40.31 -18.97
CA THR A 12 -26.81 -40.82 -18.67
C THR A 12 -27.16 -42.18 -19.31
N ASP A 13 -26.38 -42.73 -20.25
CA ASP A 13 -26.88 -43.81 -21.14
C ASP A 13 -26.17 -45.17 -21.11
N THR A 14 -25.33 -45.52 -20.13
CA THR A 14 -24.73 -46.88 -20.14
C THR A 14 -24.48 -47.45 -18.75
N GLY A 15 -25.43 -48.25 -18.27
CA GLY A 15 -25.42 -48.94 -16.98
C GLY A 15 -24.69 -50.29 -16.93
N GLN A 16 -23.94 -50.72 -17.95
CA GLN A 16 -23.24 -52.02 -17.93
C GLN A 16 -21.91 -51.96 -18.70
N GLY A 17 -20.78 -52.04 -17.98
CA GLY A 17 -19.46 -52.27 -18.57
C GLY A 17 -18.29 -51.55 -17.88
N VAL A 18 -17.95 -51.90 -16.63
CA VAL A 18 -16.75 -51.39 -15.94
C VAL A 18 -15.93 -52.55 -15.38
N VAL A 19 -14.78 -52.85 -16.00
CA VAL A 19 -13.60 -53.44 -15.31
C VAL A 19 -12.25 -52.91 -15.83
N GLN A 20 -12.11 -52.36 -17.05
CA GLN A 20 -10.77 -52.11 -17.63
C GLN A 20 -10.28 -50.64 -17.71
N GLN A 21 -10.90 -49.67 -17.03
CA GLN A 21 -10.53 -48.24 -17.15
C GLN A 21 -9.74 -47.65 -15.97
N THR A 22 -9.24 -48.44 -15.02
CA THR A 22 -8.54 -47.91 -13.83
C THR A 22 -7.10 -47.45 -14.11
N LYS A 23 -6.42 -48.00 -15.12
CA LYS A 23 -5.03 -47.61 -15.45
C LYS A 23 -4.93 -46.32 -16.26
N ASN A 24 -5.89 -46.06 -17.15
CA ASN A 24 -5.81 -44.92 -18.08
C ASN A 24 -6.17 -43.58 -17.43
N PHE A 25 -6.95 -43.57 -16.35
CA PHE A 25 -7.36 -42.33 -15.69
C PHE A 25 -6.17 -41.63 -15.00
N ALA A 26 -5.33 -42.38 -14.29
CA ALA A 26 -4.15 -41.83 -13.62
C ALA A 26 -3.13 -41.26 -14.63
N ASP A 27 -2.94 -41.94 -15.77
CA ASP A 27 -2.09 -41.44 -16.84
C ASP A 27 -2.66 -40.18 -17.48
N VAL A 28 -3.96 -40.11 -17.72
CA VAL A 28 -4.60 -38.88 -18.26
C VAL A 28 -4.48 -37.71 -17.28
N THR A 29 -4.67 -37.93 -15.98
CA THR A 29 -4.49 -36.87 -14.98
C THR A 29 -3.04 -36.37 -14.94
N ARG A 30 -2.06 -37.29 -14.95
CA ARG A 30 -0.63 -36.95 -14.99
C ARG A 30 -0.29 -36.17 -16.26
N LEU A 31 -0.70 -36.66 -17.42
CA LEU A 31 -0.45 -35.99 -18.70
C LEU A 31 -1.09 -34.60 -18.75
N ASN A 32 -2.31 -34.43 -18.23
CA ASN A 32 -2.93 -33.10 -18.15
C ASN A 32 -2.17 -32.13 -17.25
N SER A 33 -1.62 -32.60 -16.11
CA SER A 33 -0.75 -31.76 -15.28
C SER A 33 0.54 -31.38 -16.01
N GLU A 34 1.18 -32.33 -16.72
CA GLU A 34 2.39 -32.08 -17.49
C GLU A 34 2.13 -31.07 -18.63
N VAL A 35 1.01 -31.21 -19.34
CA VAL A 35 0.57 -30.24 -20.36
C VAL A 35 0.37 -28.85 -19.73
N SER A 36 -0.34 -28.77 -18.60
CA SER A 36 -0.56 -27.49 -17.91
C SER A 36 0.76 -26.82 -17.48
N ASP A 37 1.74 -27.62 -17.02
CA ASP A 37 3.04 -27.11 -16.64
C ASP A 37 3.87 -26.65 -17.84
N MET A 38 3.80 -27.37 -18.96
CA MET A 38 4.41 -26.94 -20.23
C MET A 38 3.76 -25.65 -20.75
N GLU A 39 2.43 -25.53 -20.72
CA GLU A 39 1.71 -24.31 -21.11
C GLU A 39 2.12 -23.11 -20.25
N LYS A 40 2.23 -23.27 -18.93
CA LYS A 40 2.74 -22.22 -18.03
C LYS A 40 4.17 -21.82 -18.39
N LYS A 41 5.06 -22.78 -18.66
CA LYS A 41 6.44 -22.50 -19.08
C LYS A 41 6.48 -21.73 -20.39
N ILE A 42 5.66 -22.11 -21.37
CA ILE A 42 5.53 -21.40 -22.64
C ILE A 42 5.07 -19.95 -22.40
N ALA A 43 4.03 -19.74 -21.58
CA ALA A 43 3.55 -18.40 -21.24
C ALA A 43 4.63 -17.55 -20.54
N GLN A 44 5.41 -18.16 -19.63
CA GLN A 44 6.55 -17.50 -18.98
C GLN A 44 7.64 -17.11 -19.98
N LEU A 45 7.95 -17.98 -20.94
CA LEU A 45 8.92 -17.70 -22.00
C LEU A 45 8.44 -16.58 -22.92
N TYR A 46 7.18 -16.58 -23.35
CA TYR A 46 6.61 -15.47 -24.11
C TYR A 46 6.70 -14.14 -23.36
N ALA A 47 6.35 -14.12 -22.08
CA ALA A 47 6.48 -12.93 -21.25
C ALA A 47 7.95 -12.50 -21.09
N SER A 48 8.89 -13.44 -20.98
CA SER A 48 10.32 -13.15 -20.90
C SER A 48 10.86 -12.54 -22.18
N ILE A 49 10.47 -13.08 -23.34
CA ILE A 49 10.86 -12.56 -24.65
C ILE A 49 10.28 -11.16 -24.84
N GLY A 50 8.98 -10.97 -24.57
CA GLY A 50 8.32 -9.66 -24.65
C GLY A 50 8.97 -8.61 -23.74
N ARG A 51 9.33 -8.98 -22.51
CA ARG A 51 10.10 -8.10 -21.60
C ARG A 51 11.47 -7.73 -22.17
N ALA A 52 12.24 -8.72 -22.61
CA ALA A 52 13.57 -8.48 -23.18
C ALA A 52 13.51 -7.60 -24.44
N TYR A 53 12.48 -7.76 -25.26
CA TYR A 53 12.21 -6.89 -26.40
C TYR A 53 11.88 -5.46 -25.94
N TYR A 54 10.92 -5.31 -25.03
CA TYR A 54 10.53 -3.99 -24.51
C TYR A 54 11.71 -3.24 -23.88
N GLU A 55 12.51 -3.89 -23.03
CA GLU A 55 13.66 -3.25 -22.38
C GLU A 55 14.69 -2.70 -23.39
N ARG A 56 14.88 -3.38 -24.52
CA ARG A 56 15.84 -2.99 -25.57
C ARG A 56 15.26 -2.01 -26.59
N HIS A 57 13.95 -2.07 -26.82
CA HIS A 57 13.27 -1.38 -27.92
C HIS A 57 12.16 -0.44 -27.46
N GLN A 58 12.09 -0.10 -26.17
CA GLN A 58 11.08 0.82 -25.68
C GLN A 58 11.15 2.18 -26.41
N GLU A 59 12.35 2.70 -26.70
CA GLU A 59 12.54 4.00 -27.36
C GLU A 59 12.41 3.96 -28.89
N ASP A 60 12.70 2.82 -29.50
CA ASP A 60 12.58 2.61 -30.95
C ASP A 60 11.92 1.25 -31.23
N PRO A 61 10.60 1.14 -31.01
CA PRO A 61 9.87 -0.09 -31.26
C PRO A 61 9.61 -0.26 -32.75
N ALA A 62 9.71 -1.51 -33.23
CA ALA A 62 9.27 -1.86 -34.57
C ALA A 62 7.82 -1.39 -34.81
N PRO A 63 7.45 -0.98 -36.04
CA PRO A 63 6.13 -0.41 -36.33
C PRO A 63 4.95 -1.28 -35.87
N GLU A 64 5.12 -2.61 -35.94
CA GLU A 64 4.12 -3.61 -35.54
C GLU A 64 3.84 -3.60 -34.03
N HIS A 65 4.84 -3.22 -33.21
CA HIS A 65 4.75 -3.21 -31.75
C HIS A 65 4.60 -1.81 -31.16
N ARG A 66 4.55 -0.76 -31.99
CA ARG A 66 4.54 0.64 -31.51
C ARG A 66 3.34 0.92 -30.59
N GLN A 67 2.15 0.48 -30.98
CA GLN A 67 0.92 0.68 -30.19
C GLN A 67 1.01 -0.02 -28.83
N GLU A 68 1.45 -1.28 -28.81
CA GLU A 68 1.61 -2.06 -27.59
C GLU A 68 2.63 -1.42 -26.63
N VAL A 69 3.75 -0.93 -27.17
CA VAL A 69 4.80 -0.24 -26.39
C VAL A 69 4.32 1.10 -25.84
N GLU A 70 3.57 1.88 -26.62
CA GLU A 70 2.93 3.12 -26.16
C GLU A 70 1.90 2.85 -25.05
N GLU A 71 1.10 1.79 -25.18
CA GLU A 71 0.14 1.38 -24.16
C GLU A 71 0.83 0.95 -22.86
N ILE A 72 1.90 0.15 -22.94
CA ILE A 72 2.72 -0.23 -21.77
C ILE A 72 3.24 1.02 -21.06
N ARG A 73 3.79 1.99 -21.80
CA ARG A 73 4.29 3.26 -21.23
C ARG A 73 3.19 4.03 -20.51
N ARG A 74 2.01 4.12 -21.11
CA ARG A 74 0.85 4.76 -20.48
C ARG A 74 0.45 4.05 -19.20
N LEU A 75 0.33 2.72 -19.21
CA LEU A 75 -0.05 1.94 -18.03
C LEU A 75 1.00 2.06 -16.92
N VAL A 76 2.29 2.07 -17.26
CA VAL A 76 3.37 2.30 -16.28
C VAL A 76 3.23 3.67 -15.61
N ALA A 77 2.93 4.72 -16.39
CA ALA A 77 2.70 6.05 -15.85
C ALA A 77 1.44 6.10 -14.95
N GLU A 78 0.35 5.45 -15.35
CA GLU A 78 -0.88 5.38 -14.56
C GLU A 78 -0.67 4.58 -13.26
N ILE A 79 0.07 3.47 -13.31
CA ILE A 79 0.45 2.70 -12.11
C ILE A 79 1.23 3.57 -11.13
N ALA A 80 2.18 4.37 -11.62
CA ALA A 80 2.94 5.29 -10.76
C ALA A 80 2.03 6.32 -10.07
N GLN A 81 1.07 6.89 -10.79
CA GLN A 81 0.08 7.81 -10.23
C GLN A 81 -0.81 7.13 -9.19
N ARG A 82 -1.37 5.96 -9.50
CA ARG A 82 -2.21 5.19 -8.56
C ARG A 82 -1.44 4.75 -7.32
N GLN A 83 -0.17 4.38 -7.46
CA GLN A 83 0.68 4.07 -6.31
C GLN A 83 0.89 5.29 -5.41
N GLU A 84 1.02 6.49 -5.98
CA GLU A 84 1.11 7.72 -5.20
C GLU A 84 -0.22 8.04 -4.49
N GLU A 85 -1.36 7.95 -5.18
CA GLU A 85 -2.68 8.06 -4.56
C GLU A 85 -2.85 7.08 -3.39
N ILE A 86 -2.42 5.82 -3.56
CA ILE A 86 -2.46 4.81 -2.50
C ILE A 86 -1.59 5.23 -1.30
N LYS A 87 -0.40 5.79 -1.51
CA LYS A 87 0.47 6.26 -0.41
C LYS A 87 -0.18 7.42 0.35
N GLN A 88 -0.80 8.35 -0.36
CA GLN A 88 -1.51 9.49 0.24
C GLN A 88 -2.72 9.00 1.05
N ILE A 89 -3.55 8.12 0.48
CA ILE A 89 -4.74 7.55 1.15
C ILE A 89 -4.34 6.72 2.37
N ARG A 90 -3.31 5.87 2.24
CA ARG A 90 -2.84 5.07 3.37
C ARG A 90 -2.18 5.92 4.45
N GLY A 91 -1.84 7.17 4.14
CA GLY A 91 -1.12 8.08 5.02
C GLY A 91 0.07 7.35 5.61
N ILE A 92 1.00 6.85 4.81
CA ILE A 92 2.18 6.14 5.31
C ILE A 92 3.38 7.10 5.24
N VAL A 93 4.05 7.29 6.38
CA VAL A 93 5.31 8.04 6.50
C VAL A 93 6.43 7.09 6.90
N LYS A 94 7.63 7.36 6.42
CA LYS A 94 8.81 6.60 6.84
C LYS A 94 9.28 7.07 8.20
N CYS A 95 9.55 6.12 9.10
CA CYS A 95 10.15 6.42 10.40
C CYS A 95 11.54 7.05 10.22
N PRO A 96 11.83 8.20 10.84
CA PRO A 96 13.13 8.88 10.68
C PRO A 96 14.30 8.10 11.31
N SER A 97 14.04 7.23 12.30
CA SER A 97 15.10 6.44 12.94
C SER A 97 15.43 5.13 12.22
N CYS A 98 14.42 4.44 11.68
CA CYS A 98 14.62 3.07 11.14
C CYS A 98 14.13 2.87 9.70
N GLY A 99 13.47 3.86 9.10
CA GLY A 99 12.97 3.78 7.72
C GLY A 99 11.73 2.90 7.52
N ALA A 100 11.16 2.33 8.58
CA ALA A 100 9.94 1.54 8.49
C ALA A 100 8.74 2.38 8.06
N ASP A 101 7.82 1.77 7.32
CA ASP A 101 6.57 2.39 6.89
C ASP A 101 5.58 2.44 8.05
N VAL A 102 5.26 3.64 8.52
CA VAL A 102 4.42 3.89 9.69
C VAL A 102 3.21 4.73 9.28
N PRO A 103 1.99 4.39 9.71
CA PRO A 103 0.83 5.26 9.48
C PRO A 103 1.06 6.66 10.06
N VAL A 104 0.67 7.69 9.34
CA VAL A 104 0.77 9.12 9.66
C VAL A 104 0.07 9.47 10.97
N GLN A 105 -0.99 8.72 11.29
CA GLN A 105 -1.75 8.82 12.54
C GLN A 105 -1.14 8.05 13.71
N ALA A 106 -0.11 7.21 13.48
CA ALA A 106 0.52 6.46 14.56
C ALA A 106 1.48 7.38 15.33
N ALA A 107 1.28 7.49 16.64
CA ALA A 107 2.13 8.30 17.52
C ALA A 107 3.57 7.75 17.67
N PHE A 108 3.77 6.45 17.39
CA PHE A 108 5.05 5.76 17.52
C PHE A 108 5.25 4.77 16.38
N CYS A 109 6.50 4.59 15.97
CA CYS A 109 6.88 3.56 15.01
C CYS A 109 6.67 2.17 15.63
N ASN A 110 5.90 1.33 14.94
CA ASN A 110 5.67 -0.07 15.29
C ASN A 110 6.93 -0.94 15.25
N ALA A 111 7.96 -0.55 14.48
CA ALA A 111 9.19 -1.33 14.33
C ALA A 111 10.27 -0.97 15.36
N CYS A 112 10.40 0.29 15.76
CA CYS A 112 11.50 0.74 16.62
C CYS A 112 11.07 1.60 17.82
N GLY A 113 9.77 1.86 17.99
CA GLY A 113 9.24 2.67 19.09
C GLY A 113 9.54 4.17 19.00
N THR A 114 10.23 4.63 17.95
CA THR A 114 10.51 6.06 17.77
C THR A 114 9.20 6.83 17.65
N LYS A 115 9.07 7.92 18.42
CA LYS A 115 7.90 8.79 18.37
C LYS A 115 7.81 9.44 16.99
N MET A 116 6.67 9.29 16.33
CA MET A 116 6.40 9.89 15.03
C MET A 116 5.81 11.28 15.25
N ALA A 117 6.10 12.22 14.35
CA ALA A 117 5.39 13.48 14.33
C ALA A 117 3.92 13.20 13.94
N PRO A 118 2.92 13.58 14.76
CA PRO A 118 1.53 13.49 14.33
C PRO A 118 1.37 14.44 13.15
N ALA A 119 1.10 13.94 11.94
CA ALA A 119 0.59 14.83 10.92
C ALA A 119 -0.87 15.11 11.26
N SER A 120 -1.06 16.14 12.08
CA SER A 120 -2.31 16.87 12.05
C SER A 120 -2.37 17.51 10.65
N PRO A 121 -3.37 17.19 9.81
CA PRO A 121 -3.58 17.94 8.59
C PRO A 121 -3.73 19.43 8.97
N ALA A 122 -3.09 20.28 8.17
CA ALA A 122 -3.03 21.72 8.31
C ALA A 122 -4.19 22.35 9.12
N ALA A 123 -3.80 22.91 10.27
CA ALA A 123 -4.30 24.13 10.87
C ALA A 123 -5.77 24.53 10.57
N GLU A 124 -6.64 24.30 11.54
CA GLU A 124 -7.27 25.46 12.15
C GLU A 124 -6.31 25.95 13.25
N PRO A 125 -5.94 27.25 13.31
CA PRO A 125 -5.24 27.76 14.47
C PRO A 125 -6.12 27.46 15.69
N PRO A 126 -5.61 26.85 16.78
CA PRO A 126 -6.36 26.85 18.02
C PRO A 126 -6.57 28.32 18.38
N ALA A 127 -7.80 28.79 18.20
CA ALA A 127 -8.31 30.01 18.80
C ALA A 127 -8.22 29.78 20.32
N GLY A 128 -7.07 30.08 20.89
CA GLY A 128 -6.78 29.77 22.27
C GLY A 128 -5.38 30.22 22.63
N ASP A 129 -5.31 31.20 23.51
CA ASP A 129 -4.11 31.72 24.12
C ASP A 129 -3.19 30.60 24.65
N ALA A 130 -2.18 30.20 23.88
CA ALA A 130 -1.16 29.24 24.29
C ALA A 130 0.17 29.96 24.61
N GLN A 131 0.85 29.55 25.67
CA GLN A 131 2.19 30.01 26.07
C GLN A 131 3.23 28.90 25.85
N LEU A 132 4.45 29.28 25.48
CA LEU A 132 5.56 28.35 25.30
C LEU A 132 6.30 28.14 26.63
N CYS A 133 6.62 26.89 26.96
CA CYS A 133 7.40 26.57 28.14
C CYS A 133 8.85 27.07 28.00
N PRO A 134 9.36 27.88 28.94
CA PRO A 134 10.75 28.36 28.89
C PRO A 134 11.78 27.25 29.16
N ALA A 135 11.38 26.11 29.73
CA ALA A 135 12.28 25.01 30.05
C ALA A 135 12.40 23.97 28.93
N CYS A 136 11.31 23.65 28.22
CA CYS A 136 11.30 22.59 27.19
C CYS A 136 10.76 23.03 25.82
N GLY A 137 10.29 24.27 25.68
CA GLY A 137 9.74 24.79 24.43
C GLY A 137 8.34 24.27 24.06
N ALA A 138 7.74 23.39 24.86
CA ALA A 138 6.41 22.85 24.56
C ALA A 138 5.30 23.89 24.79
N ALA A 139 4.29 23.90 23.91
CA ALA A 139 3.11 24.74 24.05
C ALA A 139 2.22 24.25 25.20
N SER A 140 1.78 25.16 26.05
CA SER A 140 0.86 24.92 27.15
C SER A 140 -0.23 25.99 27.16
N PRO A 141 -1.48 25.70 27.55
CA PRO A 141 -2.53 26.71 27.66
C PRO A 141 -2.14 27.87 28.61
N LYS A 142 -2.51 29.12 28.28
CA LYS A 142 -2.41 30.25 29.22
C LYS A 142 -3.27 29.96 30.45
N GLY A 143 -2.74 30.24 31.65
CA GLY A 143 -3.40 29.94 32.94
C GLY A 143 -2.91 28.66 33.63
N ASN A 144 -2.18 27.77 32.93
CA ASN A 144 -1.54 26.63 33.61
C ASN A 144 -0.36 27.09 34.46
N ARG A 145 -0.36 26.70 35.74
CA ARG A 145 0.73 27.00 36.70
C ARG A 145 2.01 26.19 36.41
N PHE A 146 1.87 25.05 35.73
CA PHE A 146 2.94 24.11 35.41
C PHE A 146 2.83 23.62 33.96
N CYS A 147 3.97 23.33 33.33
CA CYS A 147 4.04 22.72 32.03
C CYS A 147 3.57 21.26 32.08
N ILE A 148 2.55 20.92 31.28
CA ILE A 148 2.00 19.56 31.16
C ILE A 148 3.00 18.54 30.57
N HIS A 149 4.11 19.01 29.99
CA HIS A 149 5.12 18.17 29.36
C HIS A 149 6.37 17.94 30.20
N CYS A 150 6.80 18.91 31.01
CA CYS A 150 8.05 18.82 31.78
C CYS A 150 7.92 19.18 33.27
N GLY A 151 6.75 19.63 33.73
CA GLY A 151 6.50 20.01 35.12
C GLY A 151 7.12 21.34 35.56
N ALA A 152 7.79 22.08 34.66
CA ALA A 152 8.34 23.40 34.97
C ALA A 152 7.22 24.42 35.26
N LYS A 153 7.41 25.25 36.30
CA LYS A 153 6.45 26.32 36.65
C LYS A 153 6.49 27.47 35.64
N PHE A 154 5.32 27.97 35.28
CA PHE A 154 5.19 29.24 34.56
C PHE A 154 5.19 30.39 35.56
N ARG A 155 5.81 31.52 35.21
CA ARG A 155 5.81 32.72 36.07
C ARG A 155 4.47 33.44 35.90
N GLU A 156 3.65 33.45 36.94
CA GLU A 156 2.42 34.26 37.01
C GLU A 156 2.83 35.74 37.03
N THR A 157 2.40 36.54 36.05
CA THR A 157 2.47 38.01 36.17
C THR A 157 1.23 38.46 36.94
N GLU A 158 1.46 38.95 38.14
CA GLU A 158 0.47 39.53 39.05
C GLU A 158 -0.25 40.69 38.36
N ASN A 159 -1.57 40.58 38.19
CA ASN A 159 -2.45 41.72 37.96
C ASN A 159 -2.89 42.25 39.33
N GLU A 160 -2.07 43.11 39.91
CA GLU A 160 -2.42 44.10 40.93
C GLU A 160 -2.01 45.43 40.26
N THR A 161 -2.87 46.39 39.95
CA THR A 161 -3.78 47.23 40.75
C THR A 161 -4.53 48.09 39.70
N GLU A 162 -5.73 48.64 39.86
CA GLU A 162 -6.14 49.51 40.95
C GLU A 162 -7.64 49.80 40.74
N ASN A 163 -8.45 49.38 41.71
CA ASN A 163 -9.74 49.97 41.97
C ASN A 163 -9.44 51.29 42.69
N GLN A 164 -9.76 52.45 42.11
CA GLN A 164 -9.84 53.71 42.85
C GLN A 164 -11.08 54.47 42.40
N GLU A 165 -11.95 54.69 43.38
CA GLU A 165 -13.27 55.29 43.36
C GLU A 165 -13.21 56.82 43.20
N GLY A 166 -14.30 57.44 42.73
CA GLY A 166 -14.48 58.89 42.70
C GLY A 166 -15.67 59.33 41.87
#